data_AF-A0A937LDW7-F1
#
_entry.id   AF-A0A937LDW7-F1
#
_cell.length_a   1.000
_cell.length_b   1.000
_cell.length_c   1.000
_cell.angle_alpha   90.00
_cell.angle_beta   90.00
_cell.angle_gamma   90.00
#
_symmetry.space_group_name_H-M   'P 1'
#
loop_
_entity.id
_entity.type
_entity.pdbx_description
1 polymer ?
#
loop_
_entity_poly.entity_id
_entity_poly.type
_entity_poly.pdbx_seq_one_letter_code
_entity_poly.pdbx_strand_id
1 'polypeptide(L)'
;MRYDVSINLEESYKGIEKNVKYTTYKSCSTCSGSGAAKGSKPIRCDYCSGRGKVRTNQGFFTVQQTCPQCSGYGEMIGDPCEKCSGNGKVQANENVTVKIPKGVDDGTRIRVSGKGEAGSKGGASGDLYLFVSIDNHEIFKRAEENLYYELPISFSDAALGT
;
A
#
# COMPACT_ATOMS: atom_id res chain seq x y z
N MET A 1 2.08 0.63 0.27
CA MET A 1 0.67 0.40 -0.09
C MET A 1 -0.21 1.44 0.61
N ARG A 2 -1.24 1.98 -0.06
CA ARG A 2 -2.20 2.93 0.53
C ARG A 2 -3.54 2.24 0.76
N TYR A 3 -4.20 2.56 1.88
CA TYR A 3 -5.57 2.16 2.15
C TYR A 3 -6.29 3.28 2.90
N ASP A 4 -7.51 3.63 2.48
CA ASP A 4 -8.30 4.69 3.10
C ASP A 4 -9.25 4.09 4.14
N VAL A 5 -9.35 4.74 5.30
CA VAL A 5 -10.17 4.30 6.44
C VAL A 5 -11.07 5.46 6.85
N SER A 6 -12.37 5.32 6.59
CA SER A 6 -13.38 6.27 7.05
C SER A 6 -13.72 6.05 8.53
N ILE A 7 -13.85 7.12 9.29
CA ILE A 7 -14.34 7.15 10.67
C ILE A 7 -15.32 8.32 10.82
N ASN A 8 -16.21 8.26 11.81
CA ASN A 8 -17.06 9.41 12.15
C ASN A 8 -16.37 10.39 13.11
N LEU A 9 -16.99 11.55 13.31
CA LEU A 9 -16.46 12.61 14.15
C LEU A 9 -16.30 12.16 15.61
N GLU A 10 -17.22 11.37 16.14
CA GLU A 10 -17.22 10.85 17.52
C GLU A 10 -16.11 9.82 17.74
N GLU A 11 -15.86 8.95 16.76
CA GLU A 11 -14.73 8.02 16.72
C GLU A 11 -13.42 8.79 16.71
N SER A 12 -13.32 9.86 15.93
CA SER A 12 -12.14 10.74 15.94
C SER A 12 -11.94 11.40 17.31
N TYR A 13 -13.02 11.81 17.99
CA TYR A 13 -12.97 12.44 19.30
C TYR A 13 -12.55 11.49 20.42
N LYS A 14 -13.14 10.28 20.46
CA LYS A 14 -12.86 9.28 21.51
C LYS A 14 -11.55 8.52 21.25
N GLY A 15 -11.13 8.43 19.99
CA GLY A 15 -10.17 7.44 19.53
C GLY A 15 -10.82 6.06 19.42
N ILE A 16 -10.34 5.24 18.49
CA ILE A 16 -10.91 3.91 18.22
C ILE A 16 -9.82 2.91 17.86
N GLU A 17 -10.03 1.65 18.25
CA GLU A 17 -9.28 0.52 17.73
C GLU A 17 -10.09 -0.15 16.61
N LYS A 18 -9.58 -0.09 15.37
CA LYS A 18 -10.33 -0.51 14.18
C LYS A 18 -9.63 -1.70 13.50
N ASN A 19 -10.41 -2.73 13.17
CA ASN A 19 -9.93 -3.85 12.36
C ASN A 19 -10.10 -3.52 10.87
N VAL A 20 -8.99 -3.31 10.18
CA VAL A 20 -8.94 -2.97 8.76
C VAL A 20 -8.66 -4.24 7.96
N LYS A 21 -9.61 -4.64 7.12
CA LYS A 21 -9.44 -5.71 6.14
C LYS A 21 -9.01 -5.10 4.81
N TYR A 22 -7.96 -5.64 4.20
CA TYR A 22 -7.41 -5.13 2.95
C TYR A 22 -6.85 -6.27 2.11
N THR A 23 -6.83 -6.06 0.79
CA THR A 23 -6.27 -7.03 -0.15
C THR A 23 -4.87 -6.60 -0.56
N THR A 24 -3.90 -7.49 -0.41
CA THR A 24 -2.48 -7.22 -0.71
C THR A 24 -1.85 -8.39 -1.45
N TYR A 25 -0.63 -8.22 -1.94
CA TYR A 25 0.19 -9.33 -2.44
C TYR A 25 1.14 -9.82 -1.36
N LYS A 26 1.10 -11.12 -1.07
CA LYS A 26 2.06 -11.81 -0.19
C LYS A 26 3.05 -12.63 -1.00
N SER A 27 4.21 -12.89 -0.40
CA SER A 27 5.21 -13.78 -1.00
C SER A 27 4.59 -15.16 -1.21
N CYS A 28 4.80 -15.73 -2.40
CA CYS A 28 4.27 -17.04 -2.73
C CYS A 28 4.93 -18.10 -1.84
N SER A 29 4.15 -18.76 -1.00
CA SER A 29 4.66 -19.78 -0.08
C SER A 29 5.32 -20.98 -0.78
N THR A 30 4.91 -21.31 -2.00
CA THR A 30 5.42 -22.46 -2.76
C THR A 30 6.83 -22.25 -3.30
N CYS A 31 7.15 -21.02 -3.73
CA CYS A 31 8.46 -20.68 -4.31
C CYS A 31 9.27 -19.69 -3.47
N SER A 32 8.77 -19.33 -2.28
CA SER A 32 9.36 -18.35 -1.35
C SER A 32 9.73 -17.02 -1.99
N GLY A 33 8.96 -16.57 -2.98
CA GLY A 33 9.23 -15.30 -3.67
C GLY A 33 10.14 -15.38 -4.90
N SER A 34 10.69 -16.56 -5.22
CA SER A 34 11.60 -16.73 -6.37
C SER A 34 10.88 -16.74 -7.72
N GLY A 35 9.59 -17.11 -7.74
CA GLY A 35 8.83 -17.30 -8.97
C GLY A 35 9.11 -18.62 -9.69
N ALA A 36 10.12 -19.39 -9.28
CA ALA A 36 10.45 -20.68 -9.89
C ALA A 36 9.66 -21.84 -9.26
N ALA A 37 9.43 -22.91 -10.03
CA ALA A 37 8.80 -24.14 -9.55
C ALA A 37 9.58 -24.74 -8.35
N LYS A 38 8.90 -25.52 -7.51
CA LYS A 38 9.50 -26.10 -6.30
C LYS A 38 10.69 -27.00 -6.69
N GLY A 39 11.88 -26.70 -6.18
CA GLY A 39 13.12 -27.43 -6.50
C GLY A 39 13.84 -26.92 -7.76
N SER A 40 13.20 -26.05 -8.56
CA SER A 40 13.84 -25.30 -9.64
C SER A 40 14.33 -23.95 -9.13
N LYS A 41 15.25 -23.33 -9.85
CA LYS A 41 15.84 -22.02 -9.52
C LYS A 41 15.82 -21.11 -10.75
N PRO A 42 15.75 -19.78 -10.55
CA PRO A 42 16.02 -18.85 -11.63
C PRO A 42 17.38 -19.15 -12.28
N ILE A 43 17.39 -19.19 -13.60
CA ILE A 43 18.58 -19.46 -14.41
C ILE A 43 19.22 -18.12 -14.75
N ARG A 44 20.55 -18.06 -14.76
CA ARG A 44 21.28 -16.87 -15.18
C ARG A 44 20.87 -16.49 -16.61
N CYS A 45 20.58 -15.22 -16.86
CA CYS A 45 20.26 -14.77 -18.21
C CYS A 45 21.51 -14.82 -19.08
N ASP A 46 21.51 -15.64 -20.12
CA ASP A 46 22.65 -15.85 -21.01
C ASP A 46 22.98 -14.58 -21.80
N TYR A 47 21.96 -13.86 -22.27
CA TYR A 47 22.12 -12.65 -23.09
C TYR A 47 22.90 -11.52 -22.40
N CYS A 48 22.68 -11.30 -21.10
CA CYS A 48 23.42 -10.30 -20.31
C CYS A 48 24.46 -10.94 -19.37
N SER A 49 24.61 -12.26 -19.42
CA SER A 49 25.37 -13.07 -18.47
C SER A 49 25.14 -12.63 -17.03
N GLY A 50 23.90 -12.54 -16.56
CA GLY A 50 23.61 -12.18 -15.16
C GLY A 50 23.62 -10.69 -14.82
N ARG A 51 24.04 -9.81 -15.73
CA ARG A 51 24.25 -8.38 -15.41
C ARG A 51 22.97 -7.56 -15.36
N GLY A 52 21.88 -8.03 -15.98
CA GLY A 52 20.63 -7.29 -16.13
C GLY A 52 20.70 -6.15 -17.16
N LYS A 53 21.89 -5.85 -17.69
CA LYS A 53 22.15 -4.78 -18.65
C LYS A 53 23.05 -5.25 -19.76
N VAL A 54 22.85 -4.70 -20.95
CA VAL A 54 23.69 -4.92 -22.12
C VAL A 54 24.30 -3.61 -22.58
N ARG A 55 25.52 -3.69 -23.11
CA ARG A 55 26.23 -2.53 -23.66
C ARG A 55 26.30 -2.69 -25.16
N THR A 56 25.86 -1.67 -25.88
CA THR A 56 25.95 -1.62 -27.34
C THR A 56 26.84 -0.43 -27.71
N ASN A 57 27.84 -0.68 -28.54
CA ASN A 57 28.71 0.37 -29.06
C ASN A 57 28.13 0.86 -30.39
N GLN A 58 27.84 2.15 -30.48
CA GLN A 58 27.46 2.82 -31.72
C GLN A 58 28.50 3.90 -32.01
N GLY A 59 29.49 3.55 -32.84
CA GLY A 59 30.65 4.41 -33.10
C GLY A 59 31.45 4.68 -31.82
N PHE A 60 31.58 5.96 -31.46
CA PHE A 60 32.30 6.45 -30.28
C PHE A 60 31.43 6.50 -29.01
N PHE A 61 30.14 6.18 -29.09
CA PHE A 61 29.26 6.12 -27.92
C PHE A 61 29.03 4.68 -27.45
N THR A 62 29.18 4.43 -26.14
CA THR A 62 28.71 3.21 -25.49
C THR A 62 27.40 3.50 -24.78
N VAL A 63 26.32 2.87 -25.24
CA VAL A 63 25.00 2.99 -24.62
C VAL A 63 24.74 1.75 -23.77
N GLN A 64 24.37 1.96 -22.51
CA GLN A 64 23.96 0.90 -21.60
C GLN A 64 22.43 0.83 -21.58
N GLN A 65 21.86 -0.31 -21.95
CA GLN A 65 20.43 -0.54 -21.94
C GLN A 65 20.07 -1.70 -21.01
N THR A 66 18.85 -1.69 -20.50
CA THR A 66 18.28 -2.83 -19.78
C THR A 66 18.27 -4.04 -20.70
N CYS A 67 18.68 -5.20 -20.21
CA CYS A 67 18.64 -6.44 -20.98
C CYS A 67 17.18 -6.73 -21.39
N PRO A 68 16.85 -6.82 -22.69
CA PRO A 68 15.47 -7.06 -23.14
C PRO A 68 14.99 -8.47 -22.80
N GLN A 69 15.91 -9.41 -22.62
CA GLN A 69 15.63 -10.83 -22.42
C GLN A 69 15.25 -11.17 -20.97
N CYS A 70 15.82 -10.44 -20.00
CA CYS A 70 15.48 -10.58 -18.58
C CYS A 70 14.92 -9.30 -17.97
N SER A 71 14.58 -8.28 -18.77
CA SER A 71 14.02 -6.99 -18.32
C SER A 71 14.75 -6.34 -17.14
N GLY A 72 16.08 -6.50 -17.06
CA GLY A 72 16.87 -5.95 -15.95
C GLY A 72 17.17 -6.92 -14.82
N TYR A 73 16.51 -8.07 -14.78
CA TYR A 73 16.56 -8.98 -13.63
C TYR A 73 17.86 -9.79 -13.53
N GLY A 74 18.64 -9.90 -14.61
CA GLY A 74 19.86 -10.73 -14.66
C GLY A 74 19.61 -12.23 -14.68
N GLU A 75 18.40 -12.67 -14.37
CA GLU A 75 17.99 -14.06 -14.30
C GLU A 75 16.65 -14.23 -15.01
N MET A 76 16.37 -15.45 -15.44
CA MET A 76 15.14 -15.88 -16.06
C MET A 76 14.50 -16.99 -15.25
N ILE A 77 13.17 -17.05 -15.29
CA ILE A 77 12.42 -18.17 -14.74
C ILE A 77 12.29 -19.20 -15.85
N GLY A 78 13.03 -20.31 -15.74
CA GLY A 78 12.89 -21.45 -16.66
C GLY A 78 11.57 -22.17 -16.42
N ASP A 79 11.42 -22.76 -15.22
CA ASP A 79 10.18 -23.39 -14.79
C ASP A 79 9.37 -22.45 -13.89
N PRO A 80 8.26 -21.86 -14.36
CA PRO A 80 7.45 -20.98 -13.54
C PRO A 80 6.72 -21.75 -12.44
N CYS A 81 6.63 -21.13 -11.27
CA CYS A 81 5.81 -21.65 -10.18
C CYS A 81 4.33 -21.64 -10.55
N GLU A 82 3.67 -22.80 -10.56
CA GLU A 82 2.25 -22.94 -10.92
C GLU A 82 1.32 -22.04 -10.09
N LYS A 83 1.61 -21.86 -8.80
CA LYS A 83 0.75 -21.09 -7.88
C LYS A 83 0.76 -19.58 -8.15
N CYS A 84 1.88 -19.03 -8.65
CA CYS A 84 2.02 -17.59 -8.89
C CYS A 84 2.35 -17.24 -10.34
N SER A 85 2.38 -18.23 -11.23
CA SER A 85 2.73 -18.12 -12.65
C SER A 85 4.01 -17.31 -12.89
N GLY A 86 5.05 -17.55 -12.08
CA GLY A 86 6.33 -16.82 -12.20
C GLY A 86 6.41 -15.50 -11.44
N ASN A 87 5.32 -14.96 -10.90
CA ASN A 87 5.33 -13.63 -10.27
C ASN A 87 6.01 -13.57 -8.90
N GLY A 88 6.21 -14.72 -8.23
CA GLY A 88 6.77 -14.79 -6.88
C GLY A 88 5.84 -14.28 -5.77
N LYS A 89 4.67 -13.73 -6.12
CA LYS A 89 3.68 -13.20 -5.18
C LYS A 89 2.27 -13.65 -5.53
N VAL A 90 1.40 -13.75 -4.53
CA VAL A 90 0.00 -14.15 -4.65
C VAL A 90 -0.88 -13.15 -3.91
N GLN A 91 -2.07 -12.90 -4.44
CA GLN A 91 -3.05 -12.03 -3.79
C GLN A 91 -3.59 -12.71 -2.52
N ALA A 92 -3.72 -11.94 -1.45
CA ALA A 92 -4.21 -12.40 -0.15
C ALA A 92 -5.06 -11.31 0.51
N ASN A 93 -6.07 -11.74 1.27
CA ASN A 93 -6.85 -10.86 2.12
C ASN A 93 -6.27 -10.89 3.53
N GLU A 94 -5.88 -9.72 4.03
CA GLU A 94 -5.27 -9.56 5.34
C GLU A 94 -6.17 -8.72 6.23
N ASN A 95 -6.01 -8.90 7.53
CA ASN A 95 -6.59 -8.04 8.54
C ASN A 95 -5.49 -7.42 9.40
N VAL A 96 -5.70 -6.18 9.82
CA VAL A 96 -4.83 -5.54 10.80
C VAL A 96 -5.66 -4.70 11.75
N THR A 97 -5.41 -4.87 13.05
CA THR A 97 -6.00 -4.02 14.07
C THR A 97 -5.10 -2.82 14.28
N VAL A 98 -5.65 -1.61 14.12
CA VAL A 98 -4.91 -0.36 14.24
C VAL A 98 -5.62 0.57 15.20
N LYS A 99 -4.85 1.17 16.10
CA LYS A 99 -5.33 2.17 17.04
C LYS A 99 -5.25 3.55 16.39
N ILE A 100 -6.40 4.16 16.17
CA ILE A 100 -6.55 5.53 15.71
C ILE A 100 -6.63 6.42 16.96
N PRO A 101 -5.68 7.34 17.17
CA PRO A 101 -5.66 8.18 18.36
C PRO A 101 -6.83 9.17 18.37
N LYS A 102 -7.20 9.59 19.58
CA LYS A 102 -8.17 10.68 19.77
C LYS A 102 -7.67 11.98 19.16
N GLY A 103 -8.60 12.79 18.65
CA GLY A 103 -8.33 14.09 18.04
C GLY A 103 -7.69 14.01 16.65
N VAL A 104 -7.61 12.83 16.03
CA VAL A 104 -7.03 12.67 14.69
C VAL A 104 -7.70 13.61 13.69
N ASP A 105 -6.92 14.20 12.78
CA ASP A 105 -7.42 15.05 11.70
C ASP A 105 -7.73 14.24 10.44
N ASP A 106 -8.61 14.80 9.60
CA ASP A 106 -8.85 14.27 8.26
C ASP A 106 -7.55 14.28 7.43
N GLY A 107 -7.32 13.19 6.68
CA GLY A 107 -6.10 12.99 5.92
C GLY A 107 -4.90 12.49 6.72
N THR A 108 -5.03 12.25 8.04
CA THR A 108 -3.94 11.72 8.87
C THR A 108 -3.41 10.40 8.31
N ARG A 109 -2.08 10.26 8.30
CA ARG A 109 -1.37 9.08 7.80
C ARG A 109 -0.82 8.22 8.94
N ILE A 110 -1.28 6.98 9.03
CA ILE A 110 -0.78 5.98 9.99
C ILE A 110 0.03 4.92 9.25
N ARG A 111 1.29 4.73 9.64
CA ARG A 111 2.18 3.71 9.08
C ARG A 111 2.08 2.42 9.88
N VAL A 112 1.81 1.32 9.19
CA VAL A 112 1.83 -0.04 9.75
C VAL A 112 2.95 -0.83 9.09
N SER A 113 4.03 -1.02 9.84
CA SER A 113 5.28 -1.57 9.33
C SER A 113 5.15 -3.04 8.90
N GLY A 114 5.72 -3.39 7.73
CA GLY A 114 5.78 -4.77 7.22
C GLY A 114 4.44 -5.38 6.81
N LYS A 115 3.35 -4.61 6.83
CA LYS A 115 2.00 -5.03 6.43
C LYS A 115 1.63 -4.61 5.01
N GLY A 116 2.55 -4.01 4.27
CA GLY A 116 2.40 -3.72 2.86
C GLY A 116 2.58 -4.94 1.97
N GLU A 117 2.75 -4.69 0.67
CA GLU A 117 2.96 -5.73 -0.33
C GLU A 117 4.32 -6.40 -0.18
N ALA A 118 4.38 -7.69 -0.53
CA ALA A 118 5.61 -8.44 -0.59
C ALA A 118 6.59 -7.82 -1.61
N GLY A 119 7.85 -7.72 -1.21
CA GLY A 119 8.93 -7.29 -2.08
C GLY A 119 9.16 -8.26 -3.23
N SER A 120 9.70 -7.74 -4.33
CA SER A 120 10.15 -8.56 -5.45
C SER A 120 11.38 -9.40 -5.08
N LYS A 121 11.50 -10.60 -5.66
CA LYS A 121 12.69 -11.48 -5.52
C LYS A 121 13.09 -11.80 -4.07
N GLY A 122 12.11 -12.03 -3.19
CA GLY A 122 12.38 -12.31 -1.77
C GLY A 122 12.78 -11.08 -0.96
N GLY A 123 12.64 -9.88 -1.52
CA GLY A 123 12.72 -8.64 -0.75
C GLY A 123 11.67 -8.59 0.37
N ALA A 124 11.99 -7.87 1.44
CA ALA A 124 11.08 -7.69 2.56
C ALA A 124 9.76 -7.03 2.12
N SER A 125 8.68 -7.31 2.84
CA SER A 125 7.40 -6.63 2.62
C SER A 125 7.54 -5.14 2.92
N GLY A 126 6.87 -4.32 2.10
CA GLY A 126 6.75 -2.89 2.36
C GLY A 126 5.79 -2.59 3.51
N ASP A 127 5.45 -1.31 3.67
CA ASP A 127 4.53 -0.85 4.70
C ASP A 127 3.15 -0.54 4.13
N LEU A 128 2.16 -0.65 5.01
CA LEU A 128 0.79 -0.20 4.78
C LEU A 128 0.63 1.20 5.37
N TYR A 129 0.19 2.15 4.55
CA TYR A 129 -0.16 3.49 4.98
C TYR A 129 -1.68 3.61 4.99
N LEU A 130 -2.25 3.76 6.18
CA LEU A 130 -3.65 4.07 6.36
C LEU A 130 -3.83 5.58 6.30
N PHE A 131 -4.77 6.02 5.47
CA PHE A 131 -5.20 7.41 5.40
C PHE A 131 -6.56 7.49 6.07
N VAL A 132 -6.63 8.20 7.18
CA VAL A 132 -7.88 8.38 7.92
C VAL A 132 -8.69 9.45 7.20
N SER A 133 -9.94 9.13 6.89
CA SER A 133 -10.92 10.10 6.43
C SER A 133 -12.01 10.25 7.48
N ILE A 134 -12.38 11.48 7.81
CA ILE A 134 -13.47 11.76 8.75
C ILE A 134 -14.72 12.07 7.93
N ASP A 135 -15.75 11.25 8.10
CA ASP A 135 -17.03 11.44 7.43
C ASP A 135 -17.67 12.77 7.88
N ASN A 136 -18.34 13.44 6.95
CA ASN A 136 -19.09 14.65 7.26
C ASN A 136 -20.16 14.35 8.31
N HIS A 137 -20.20 15.15 9.37
CA HIS A 137 -21.20 15.02 10.43
C HIS A 137 -22.43 15.87 10.09
N GLU A 138 -23.64 15.38 10.42
CA GLU A 138 -24.91 16.02 10.05
C GLU A 138 -25.12 17.39 10.72
N ILE A 139 -24.71 17.48 11.99
CA ILE A 139 -24.89 18.68 12.84
C ILE A 139 -23.63 19.55 12.86
N PHE A 140 -22.45 18.95 13.08
CA PHE A 140 -21.22 19.68 13.30
C PHE A 140 -20.34 19.76 12.06
N LYS A 141 -19.71 20.92 11.86
CA LYS A 141 -18.58 21.07 10.95
C LYS A 141 -17.31 21.23 11.79
N ARG A 142 -16.34 20.34 11.62
CA ARG A 142 -15.02 20.47 12.24
C ARG A 142 -14.11 21.31 11.36
N ALA A 143 -13.45 22.31 11.94
CA ALA A 143 -12.29 22.94 11.32
C ALA A 143 -11.18 23.02 12.38
N GLU A 144 -10.09 22.31 12.12
CA GLU A 144 -8.97 22.15 13.06
C GLU A 144 -9.48 21.60 14.42
N GLU A 145 -9.22 22.34 15.50
CA GLU A 145 -9.60 22.00 16.87
C GLU A 145 -11.03 22.46 17.22
N ASN A 146 -11.71 23.17 16.31
CA ASN A 146 -13.01 23.78 16.55
C ASN A 146 -14.17 22.98 15.94
N LEU A 147 -15.31 22.98 16.63
CA LEU A 147 -16.59 22.49 16.11
C LEU A 147 -17.55 23.67 15.91
N TYR A 148 -18.08 23.76 14.71
CA TYR A 148 -19.09 24.74 14.32
C TYR A 148 -20.44 24.05 14.21
N TYR A 149 -21.48 24.71 14.68
CA TYR A 149 -22.86 24.29 14.52
C TYR A 149 -23.70 25.50 14.08
N GLU A 150 -24.50 25.32 13.04
CA GLU A 150 -25.47 26.32 12.60
C GLU A 150 -26.81 26.03 13.30
N LEU A 151 -27.16 26.86 14.28
CA LEU A 151 -28.45 26.80 14.97
C LEU A 151 -29.46 27.71 14.25
N PRO A 152 -30.43 27.16 13.51
CA PRO A 152 -31.53 27.97 12.98
C PRO A 152 -32.43 28.42 14.14
N ILE A 153 -32.53 29.72 14.36
CA ILE A 153 -33.40 30.33 15.37
C ILE A 153 -34.58 31.05 14.70
N SER A 154 -35.72 31.08 15.38
CA SER A 154 -36.84 31.91 14.94
C SER A 154 -36.57 33.40 15.22
N PHE A 155 -37.25 34.29 14.50
CA PHE A 155 -37.14 35.73 14.76
C PHE A 155 -37.56 36.09 16.19
N SER A 156 -38.59 35.42 16.73
CA SER A 156 -39.04 35.63 18.11
C SER A 156 -37.95 35.27 19.13
N ASP A 157 -37.27 34.14 18.95
CA ASP A 157 -36.20 33.72 19.87
C ASP A 157 -35.02 34.71 19.82
N ALA A 158 -34.65 35.13 18.59
CA ALA A 158 -33.59 36.13 18.38
C ALA A 158 -33.91 37.49 19.01
N ALA A 159 -35.18 37.93 18.99
CA ALA A 159 -35.59 39.23 19.48
C ALA A 159 -35.89 39.27 20.99
N LEU A 160 -36.46 38.19 21.54
CA LEU A 160 -36.91 38.13 22.93
C LEU A 160 -35.89 37.51 23.88
N GLY A 161 -34.88 36.79 23.35
CA GLY A 161 -33.88 36.12 24.15
C GLY A 161 -34.47 34.90 24.86
N THR A 162 -34.46 33.76 24.19
CA THR A 162 -34.71 32.44 24.77
C THR A 162 -33.80 31.41 24.12
#